data_AF-A0AAV4WWT4-F1
#
_entry.id   AF-A0AAV4WWT4-F1
#
_cell.length_a   1.000
_cell.length_b   1.000
_cell.length_c   1.000
_cell.angle_alpha   90.00
_cell.angle_beta   90.00
_cell.angle_gamma   90.00
#
_symmetry.space_group_name_H-M   'P 1'
#
loop_
_entity.id
_entity.type
_entity.pdbx_description
1 polymer ?
#
loop_
_entity_poly.entity_id
_entity_poly.type
_entity_poly.pdbx_seq_one_letter_code
_entity_poly.pdbx_strand_id
1 'polypeptide(L)'
;MNYTYQNIDLILTEPRDGCSALSNNFEFQNNIALIDRGGCSFLSKCIQAERSGLLAVMICDNDVFNDDQYIDMVDDTTKRTCSIPALFILGKDGFMIRKNLDTYNMMRAIINIPINMTYILPHEQKKPPWILW
;
A
#
# COMPACT_ATOMS: atom_id res chain seq x y z
N MET A 1 -12.91 0.29 19.83
CA MET A 1 -11.92 1.31 19.37
C MET A 1 -11.84 1.19 17.86
N ASN A 2 -12.07 2.29 17.13
CA ASN A 2 -12.12 2.28 15.66
C ASN A 2 -10.69 2.45 15.11
N TYR A 3 -10.03 1.35 14.78
CA TYR A 3 -8.66 1.34 14.24
C TYR A 3 -8.71 1.51 12.72
N THR A 4 -9.17 2.67 12.26
CA THR A 4 -9.17 3.04 10.84
C THR A 4 -8.29 4.27 10.68
N TYR A 5 -7.31 4.22 9.80
CA TYR A 5 -6.69 5.45 9.31
C TYR A 5 -7.71 6.16 8.44
N GLN A 6 -8.16 7.34 8.88
CA GLN A 6 -9.13 8.15 8.16
C GLN A 6 -8.49 9.43 7.64
N ASN A 7 -8.90 9.85 6.44
CA ASN A 7 -8.39 11.05 5.77
C ASN A 7 -6.86 11.09 5.69
N ILE A 8 -6.24 9.95 5.39
CA ILE A 8 -4.78 9.85 5.25
C ILE A 8 -4.40 9.96 3.77
N ASP A 9 -3.26 10.59 3.50
CA ASP A 9 -2.77 10.72 2.14
C ASP A 9 -2.06 9.44 1.69
N LEU A 10 -2.53 8.91 0.56
CA LEU A 10 -1.83 7.95 -0.26
C LEU A 10 -0.96 8.71 -1.26
N ILE A 11 0.35 8.52 -1.17
CA ILE A 11 1.32 9.20 -2.01
C ILE A 11 2.03 8.20 -2.92
N LEU A 12 2.46 8.66 -4.09
CA LEU A 12 3.38 7.92 -4.94
C LEU A 12 4.81 8.09 -4.44
N THR A 13 5.65 7.07 -4.56
CA THR A 13 7.06 7.15 -4.16
C THR A 13 7.97 7.29 -5.38
N GLU A 14 9.11 7.95 -5.20
CA GLU A 14 10.21 7.94 -6.18
C GLU A 14 11.50 7.43 -5.50
N PRO A 15 12.08 6.29 -5.94
CA PRO A 15 11.61 5.45 -7.05
C PRO A 15 10.30 4.72 -6.73
N ARG A 16 9.53 4.42 -7.78
CA ARG A 16 8.24 3.72 -7.67
C ARG A 16 8.33 2.32 -7.12
N ASP A 17 9.47 1.65 -7.31
CA ASP A 17 9.71 0.32 -6.76
C ASP A 17 10.14 0.34 -5.29
N GLY A 18 10.47 1.51 -4.73
CA GLY A 18 10.91 1.64 -3.34
C GLY A 18 12.12 0.76 -2.96
N CYS A 19 12.98 0.42 -3.92
CA CYS A 19 14.14 -0.42 -3.66
C CYS A 19 15.37 0.34 -3.14
N SER A 20 15.39 1.65 -3.33
CA SER A 20 16.37 2.56 -2.74
C SER A 20 15.70 3.56 -1.79
N ALA A 21 16.47 4.49 -1.25
CA ALA A 21 15.95 5.52 -0.35
C ALA A 21 14.84 6.32 -1.06
N LEU A 22 13.66 6.39 -0.45
CA LEU A 22 12.54 7.12 -1.02
C LEU A 22 12.83 8.61 -0.96
N SER A 23 12.63 9.26 -2.09
CA SER A 23 12.69 10.71 -2.25
C SER A 23 11.35 11.17 -2.79
N ASN A 24 10.79 12.23 -2.23
CA ASN A 24 9.65 12.91 -2.82
C ASN A 24 9.65 14.38 -2.37
N ASN A 25 9.04 15.25 -3.15
CA ASN A 25 8.85 16.67 -2.82
C ASN A 25 7.79 16.89 -1.72
N PHE A 26 7.26 15.81 -1.12
CA PHE A 26 6.20 15.80 -0.12
C PHE A 26 6.70 15.26 1.20
N GLU A 27 6.08 15.70 2.29
CA GLU A 27 6.30 15.12 3.61
C GLU A 27 5.80 13.67 3.63
N PHE A 28 6.74 12.75 3.87
CA PHE A 28 6.44 11.33 4.08
C PHE A 28 5.80 11.05 5.44
N GLN A 29 5.96 11.98 6.39
CA GLN A 29 5.43 11.80 7.73
C GLN A 29 3.90 11.67 7.72
N ASN A 30 3.42 10.68 8.46
CA ASN A 30 1.99 10.42 8.66
C ASN A 30 1.20 10.02 7.40
N ASN A 31 1.87 9.58 6.34
CA ASN A 31 1.25 9.20 5.06
C ASN A 31 1.45 7.72 4.73
N ILE A 32 0.73 7.24 3.71
CA ILE A 32 0.83 5.87 3.18
C ILE A 32 1.45 5.91 1.79
N ALA A 33 2.44 5.06 1.55
CA ALA A 33 3.08 4.96 0.23
C ALA A 33 2.43 3.91 -0.65
N LEU A 34 2.20 4.24 -1.91
CA LEU A 34 1.94 3.27 -2.98
C LEU A 34 3.25 2.92 -3.69
N ILE A 35 3.62 1.65 -3.66
CA ILE A 35 4.88 1.12 -4.20
C ILE A 35 4.59 -0.01 -5.19
N ASP A 36 5.30 -0.03 -6.30
CA ASP A 36 5.20 -1.08 -7.31
C ASP A 36 5.99 -2.34 -6.89
N ARG A 37 5.42 -3.52 -7.12
CA ARG A 37 6.13 -4.80 -7.01
C ARG A 37 7.24 -4.91 -8.06
N GLY A 38 8.35 -5.54 -7.69
CA GLY A 38 9.51 -5.77 -8.56
C GLY A 38 10.80 -5.17 -7.99
N GLY A 39 11.94 -5.46 -8.60
CA GLY A 39 13.27 -4.90 -8.24
C GLY A 39 13.90 -5.44 -6.95
N CYS A 40 13.13 -5.61 -5.88
CA CYS A 40 13.59 -6.06 -4.56
C CYS A 40 12.47 -6.74 -3.76
N SER A 41 12.80 -7.28 -2.57
CA SER A 41 11.84 -7.98 -1.70
C SER A 41 10.79 -7.05 -1.08
N PHE A 42 9.62 -7.61 -0.74
CA PHE A 42 8.56 -6.89 -0.01
C PHE A 42 9.07 -6.31 1.31
N LEU A 43 9.89 -7.07 2.05
CA LEU A 43 10.52 -6.60 3.29
C LEU A 43 11.44 -5.40 3.05
N SER A 44 12.22 -5.39 1.97
CA SER A 44 13.08 -4.26 1.65
C SER A 44 12.27 -2.99 1.38
N LYS A 45 11.16 -3.10 0.62
CA LYS A 45 10.24 -1.99 0.36
C LYS A 45 9.65 -1.44 1.66
N CYS A 46 9.19 -2.33 2.54
CA CYS A 46 8.65 -1.97 3.85
C CYS A 46 9.68 -1.21 4.70
N ILE A 47 10.92 -1.69 4.75
CA ILE A 47 12.00 -1.03 5.51
C ILE A 47 12.33 0.35 4.93
N GLN A 48 12.36 0.52 3.60
CA GLN A 48 12.59 1.84 3.01
C GLN A 48 11.45 2.80 3.37
N ALA A 49 10.20 2.33 3.31
CA ALA A 49 9.06 3.14 3.69
C ALA A 49 9.08 3.54 5.19
N GLU A 50 9.41 2.60 6.07
CA GLU A 50 9.56 2.83 7.51
C GLU A 50 10.63 3.90 7.79
N ARG A 51 11.80 3.79 7.13
CA ARG A 51 12.90 4.76 7.28
C ARG A 51 12.52 6.17 6.84
N SER A 52 11.61 6.29 5.88
CA SER A 52 11.08 7.57 5.42
C SER A 52 9.99 8.16 6.33
N GLY A 53 9.54 7.43 7.36
CA GLY A 53 8.55 7.91 8.33
C GLY A 53 7.08 7.71 7.89
N LEU A 54 6.84 6.80 6.95
CA LEU A 54 5.49 6.44 6.50
C LEU A 54 4.79 5.57 7.55
N LEU A 55 3.45 5.63 7.59
CA LEU A 55 2.63 4.85 8.55
C LEU A 55 2.27 3.46 8.04
N ALA A 56 2.29 3.26 6.73
CA ALA A 56 2.00 2.00 6.08
C ALA A 56 2.57 2.00 4.66
N VAL A 57 2.74 0.80 4.10
CA VAL A 57 3.06 0.61 2.68
C VAL A 57 1.93 -0.18 2.00
N MET A 58 1.52 0.30 0.83
CA MET A 58 0.61 -0.39 -0.07
C MET A 58 1.42 -0.81 -1.30
N ILE A 59 1.60 -2.11 -1.48
CA ILE A 59 2.37 -2.69 -2.57
C ILE A 59 1.39 -3.17 -3.63
N CYS A 60 1.48 -2.62 -4.83
CA CYS A 60 0.65 -3.07 -5.95
C CYS A 60 1.41 -4.02 -6.86
N ASP A 61 0.72 -5.03 -7.37
CA ASP A 61 1.29 -5.89 -8.41
C ASP A 61 1.71 -5.08 -9.64
N ASN A 62 2.72 -5.56 -10.35
CA ASN A 62 3.23 -4.90 -11.56
C ASN A 62 2.49 -5.32 -12.83
N ASP A 63 1.70 -6.40 -12.77
CA ASP A 63 0.78 -6.75 -13.85
C ASP A 63 -0.49 -5.89 -13.79
N VAL A 64 -0.54 -4.86 -14.64
CA VAL A 64 -1.66 -3.92 -14.72
C VAL A 64 -2.99 -4.54 -15.16
N PHE A 65 -2.98 -5.78 -15.66
CA PHE A 65 -4.17 -6.52 -16.05
C PHE A 65 -4.63 -7.51 -14.97
N ASN A 66 -3.79 -7.82 -13.98
CA ASN A 66 -4.16 -8.70 -12.87
C ASN A 66 -5.23 -8.06 -11.99
N ASP A 67 -6.38 -8.72 -11.89
CA ASP A 67 -7.54 -8.28 -11.11
C ASP A 67 -8.17 -9.35 -10.20
N ASP A 68 -7.50 -10.50 -10.05
CA ASP A 68 -7.96 -11.59 -9.19
C ASP A 68 -6.85 -12.34 -8.44
N GLN A 69 -5.61 -12.31 -8.95
CA GLN A 69 -4.51 -13.09 -8.38
C GLN A 69 -3.78 -12.34 -7.28
N TYR A 70 -4.13 -12.65 -6.04
CA TYR A 70 -3.37 -12.23 -4.87
C TYR A 70 -2.09 -13.06 -4.72
N ILE A 71 -1.04 -12.42 -4.23
CA ILE A 71 0.24 -13.07 -3.93
C ILE A 71 0.54 -12.90 -2.46
N ASP A 72 1.00 -13.98 -1.82
CA ASP A 72 1.48 -13.92 -0.45
C ASP A 72 2.81 -13.16 -0.38
N MET A 73 2.87 -12.15 0.49
CA MET A 73 4.10 -11.43 0.79
C MET A 73 4.98 -12.29 1.70
N VAL A 74 5.90 -13.05 1.10
CA VAL A 74 6.82 -13.93 1.82
C VAL A 74 8.06 -13.16 2.28
N ASP A 75 8.56 -13.50 3.48
CA ASP A 75 9.82 -13.01 4.03
C ASP A 75 11.01 -13.34 3.12
N ASP A 76 12.05 -12.50 3.15
CA ASP A 76 13.24 -12.67 2.31
C ASP A 76 14.41 -13.38 3.02
N THR A 77 14.17 -13.97 4.19
CA THR A 77 15.12 -14.75 5.01
C THR A 77 16.28 -13.96 5.61
N THR A 78 16.32 -12.64 5.42
CA THR A 78 17.40 -11.79 5.94
C THR A 78 17.31 -11.54 7.45
N LYS A 79 16.23 -11.98 8.10
CA LYS A 79 15.92 -11.75 9.53
C LYS A 79 15.80 -10.27 9.91
N ARG A 80 15.68 -9.38 8.92
CA ARG A 80 15.31 -7.98 9.16
C ARG A 80 13.83 -7.92 9.54
N THR A 81 13.43 -6.81 10.14
CA THR A 81 12.05 -6.58 10.54
C THR A 81 11.59 -5.22 10.04
N CYS A 82 10.30 -5.09 9.80
CA CYS A 82 9.62 -3.84 9.48
C CYS A 82 8.44 -3.70 10.44
N SER A 83 8.29 -2.55 11.08
CA SER A 83 7.28 -2.34 12.13
C SER A 83 5.98 -1.73 11.61
N ILE A 84 5.99 -1.22 10.37
CA ILE A 84 4.81 -0.64 9.74
C ILE A 84 4.02 -1.71 8.98
N PRO A 85 2.68 -1.60 8.93
CA PRO A 85 1.86 -2.52 8.15
C PRO A 85 2.15 -2.42 6.66
N ALA A 86 2.17 -3.57 5.99
CA ALA A 86 2.24 -3.71 4.55
C ALA A 86 0.94 -4.33 4.03
N LEU A 87 0.37 -3.74 2.98
CA LEU A 87 -0.82 -4.24 2.29
C LEU A 87 -0.46 -4.59 0.84
N PHE A 88 -1.05 -5.65 0.31
CA PHE A 88 -0.95 -5.99 -1.10
C PHE A 88 -2.25 -5.63 -1.81
N ILE A 89 -2.14 -5.01 -3.00
CA ILE A 89 -3.27 -4.75 -3.89
C ILE A 89 -2.99 -5.27 -5.29
N LEU A 90 -4.06 -5.55 -6.03
CA LEU A 90 -3.99 -6.05 -7.38
C LEU A 90 -3.42 -4.99 -8.33
N GLY A 91 -2.78 -5.43 -9.40
CA GLY A 91 -2.07 -4.53 -10.30
C GLY A 91 -3.02 -3.64 -11.10
N LYS A 92 -4.21 -4.12 -11.48
CA LYS A 92 -5.26 -3.30 -12.08
C LYS A 92 -5.71 -2.17 -11.15
N ASP A 93 -5.89 -2.43 -9.86
CA ASP A 93 -6.28 -1.42 -8.87
C ASP A 93 -5.18 -0.38 -8.68
N GLY A 94 -3.93 -0.82 -8.48
CA GLY A 94 -2.78 0.07 -8.35
C GLY A 94 -2.54 0.90 -9.62
N PHE A 95 -2.76 0.32 -10.80
CA PHE A 95 -2.74 1.05 -12.08
C PHE A 95 -3.83 2.12 -12.14
N MET A 96 -5.06 1.79 -11.76
CA MET A 96 -6.17 2.74 -11.78
C MET A 96 -5.93 3.91 -10.81
N ILE A 97 -5.41 3.65 -9.61
CA ILE A 97 -5.06 4.71 -8.65
C ILE A 97 -4.03 5.68 -9.26
N ARG A 98 -2.91 5.15 -9.75
CA ARG A 98 -1.84 5.95 -10.35
C ARG A 98 -2.33 6.74 -11.56
N LYS A 99 -3.04 6.07 -12.47
CA LYS A 99 -3.59 6.71 -13.67
C LYS A 99 -4.51 7.88 -13.32
N ASN A 100 -5.35 7.74 -12.30
CA ASN A 100 -6.20 8.85 -11.85
C ASN A 100 -5.37 10.00 -11.27
N LEU A 101 -4.41 9.70 -10.41
CA LEU A 101 -3.50 10.72 -9.85
C LEU A 101 -2.79 11.51 -10.96
N ASP A 102 -2.20 10.81 -11.93
CA ASP A 102 -1.53 11.43 -13.07
C ASP A 102 -2.50 12.24 -13.94
N THR A 103 -3.68 11.70 -14.25
CA THR A 103 -4.68 12.35 -15.12
C THR A 103 -5.18 13.66 -14.52
N TYR A 104 -5.38 13.71 -13.21
CA TYR A 104 -5.85 14.90 -12.51
C TYR A 104 -4.71 15.77 -11.96
N ASN A 105 -3.45 15.46 -12.31
CA ASN A 105 -2.26 16.12 -11.80
C ASN A 105 -2.26 16.23 -10.25
N MET A 106 -2.79 15.19 -9.61
CA MET A 106 -2.86 15.06 -8.17
C MET A 106 -1.62 14.31 -7.67
N MET A 107 -0.96 14.88 -6.68
CA MET A 107 0.27 14.30 -6.12
C MET A 107 -0.02 13.31 -4.98
N ARG A 108 -1.28 13.25 -4.52
CA ARG A 108 -1.77 12.36 -3.46
C ARG A 108 -3.27 12.08 -3.61
N ALA A 109 -3.73 10.96 -3.07
CA ALA A 109 -5.14 10.62 -2.92
C ALA A 109 -5.50 10.50 -1.43
N ILE A 110 -6.65 11.03 -1.02
CA ILE A 110 -7.13 10.85 0.35
C ILE A 110 -7.84 9.50 0.44
N ILE A 111 -7.39 8.64 1.36
CA ILE A 111 -7.95 7.29 1.54
C ILE A 111 -8.34 7.03 3.00
N ASN A 112 -9.14 5.97 3.19
CA ASN A 112 -9.49 5.45 4.51
C ASN A 112 -9.15 3.96 4.54
N ILE A 113 -8.27 3.53 5.45
CA ILE A 113 -7.86 2.11 5.59
C ILE A 113 -8.23 1.58 6.97
N PRO A 114 -9.03 0.51 7.07
CA PRO A 114 -9.20 -0.21 8.32
C PRO A 114 -7.93 -1.04 8.60
N ILE A 115 -7.14 -0.65 9.59
CA ILE A 115 -5.83 -1.27 9.90
C ILE A 115 -5.93 -2.52 10.79
N ASN A 116 -7.10 -2.80 11.35
CA ASN A 116 -7.32 -3.94 12.22
C ASN A 116 -8.64 -4.66 11.89
N MET A 117 -8.67 -5.36 10.75
CA MET A 117 -9.83 -6.18 10.35
C MET A 117 -9.83 -7.59 10.94
N THR A 118 -8.74 -8.02 11.59
CA THR A 118 -8.58 -9.37 12.13
C THR A 118 -9.62 -9.71 13.22
N TYR A 119 -10.13 -8.70 13.94
CA TYR A 119 -11.14 -8.86 14.99
C TYR A 119 -12.53 -8.37 14.57
N ILE A 120 -12.72 -7.92 13.32
CA ILE A 120 -14.03 -7.48 12.83
C ILE A 120 -14.75 -8.71 12.31
N LEU A 121 -15.86 -9.07 12.95
CA LEU A 121 -16.64 -10.24 12.55
C LEU A 121 -17.11 -10.06 11.10
N PRO A 122 -17.16 -11.14 10.29
CA PRO A 122 -17.49 -11.03 8.86
C PRO A 122 -18.80 -10.30 8.55
N HIS A 123 -19.77 -10.34 9.45
CA HIS A 123 -21.05 -9.64 9.32
C HIS A 123 -21.00 -8.14 9.68
N GLU A 124 -19.97 -7.71 10.40
CA GLU A 124 -19.71 -6.30 10.74
C GLU A 124 -18.79 -5.63 9.71
N GLN A 125 -18.13 -6.44 8.86
CA GLN A 125 -17.35 -5.94 7.74
C GLN A 125 -18.33 -5.36 6.71
N LYS A 126 -18.20 -4.05 6.43
CA LYS A 126 -18.93 -3.38 5.36
C LYS A 126 -18.37 -3.82 4.00
N LYS A 127 -18.69 -5.05 3.60
CA LYS A 127 -18.39 -5.55 2.27
C LYS A 127 -19.46 -5.07 1.29
N PRO A 128 -19.09 -4.73 0.04
CA PRO A 128 -20.07 -4.53 -0.99
C PRO A 128 -20.93 -5.80 -1.18
N PRO A 129 -22.24 -5.66 -1.47
CA PRO A 129 -23.19 -6.78 -1.48
C PRO A 129 -22.92 -7.83 -2.58
N TRP A 130 -22.00 -7.58 -3.51
CA TRP A 130 -21.63 -8.49 -4.60
C TRP A 130 -20.39 -9.35 -4.33
N ILE A 131 -19.75 -9.22 -3.17
CA ILE A 131 -18.66 -10.14 -2.78
C ILE A 131 -19.29 -11.44 -2.27
N LEU A 132 -19.29 -12.47 -3.12
CA LEU A 132 -19.68 -13.82 -2.72
C LEU A 132 -18.59 -14.37 -1.78
N TRP A 133 -19.03 -14.67 -0.56
CA TRP A 133 -18.37 -15.35 0.58
C TRP A 133 -16.96 -15.87 0.36
#